data_AF-A0A8U0HTF3-F1
#
_entry.id   AF-A0A8U0HTF3-F1
#
_cell.length_a   1.000
_cell.length_b   1.000
_cell.length_c   1.000
_cell.angle_alpha   90.00
_cell.angle_beta   90.00
_cell.angle_gamma   90.00
#
_symmetry.space_group_name_H-M   'P 1'
#
loop_
_entity.id
_entity.type
_entity.pdbx_description
1 polymer ?
#
loop_
_entity_poly.entity_id
_entity_poly.type
_entity_poly.pdbx_seq_one_letter_code
_entity_poly.pdbx_strand_id
1 'polypeptide(L)'
;MDLEERIARRQATRGDDLFVDRSPLNPAVHLPDPVGRGPVLERLLDVLDPVFDRRLPPDAAVYGPKGSGKSALVSALFAHLSDQFGRRHRRIGTTTRAGTAADAVEFVHVDGYRTTSEFQFYHTLLDAVVEESVPRRGVGTDRLRERLVEQFSSSARRAVVAVDHVGSPSSPDGGKLREWFDPVADDAALVVVGRAVPDDWSAKTVHVPEYRQHALVDILTERASRALTSGALRHGQARHLAEWASGDAHDALAAAFGAADIADADGADRIRASDVDAGIEDVPDDGIHVGRVFALPENRREVLLKLISLDATLPIDDAASAIAERSDLTAATVKRFLYELAERGVLERIQTDSTDGSGRRPSRAVPRFPTLPFRRLDGRRSA
;
A
#
# COMPACT_ATOMS: atom_id res chain seq x y z
N MET A 1 3.46 -20.05 15.06
CA MET A 1 3.46 -20.94 13.88
C MET A 1 2.66 -22.17 14.23
N ASP A 2 1.54 -22.37 13.53
CA ASP A 2 0.61 -23.48 13.77
C ASP A 2 1.05 -24.76 13.01
N LEU A 3 0.55 -25.93 13.42
CA LEU A 3 0.84 -27.23 12.81
C LEU A 3 0.35 -27.30 11.35
N GLU A 4 -0.76 -26.63 11.04
CA GLU A 4 -1.33 -26.56 9.68
C GLU A 4 -0.39 -25.83 8.70
N GLU A 5 0.18 -24.69 9.10
CA GLU A 5 1.21 -23.97 8.33
C GLU A 5 2.44 -24.85 8.05
N ARG A 6 2.85 -25.67 9.03
CA ARG A 6 4.00 -26.57 8.88
C ARG A 6 3.73 -27.72 7.91
N ILE A 7 2.49 -28.21 7.84
CA ILE A 7 2.09 -29.29 6.94
C ILE A 7 1.96 -28.78 5.49
N ALA A 8 1.30 -27.62 5.30
CA ALA A 8 1.19 -26.98 3.99
C ALA A 8 2.58 -26.67 3.40
N ARG A 9 3.51 -26.17 4.24
CA ARG A 9 4.89 -25.89 3.83
C ARG A 9 5.62 -27.13 3.30
N ARG A 10 5.46 -28.29 3.95
CA ARG A 10 6.11 -29.55 3.52
C ARG A 10 5.52 -30.15 2.26
N GLN A 11 4.26 -29.85 1.96
CA GLN A 11 3.62 -30.30 0.72
C GLN A 11 4.03 -29.44 -0.49
N ALA A 12 4.29 -28.15 -0.28
CA ALA A 12 4.79 -27.23 -1.30
C ALA A 12 6.26 -27.49 -1.71
N THR A 13 7.08 -28.11 -0.84
CA THR A 13 8.51 -28.38 -1.09
C THR A 13 8.79 -29.52 -2.09
N ARG A 14 7.83 -29.87 -2.97
CA ARG A 14 8.04 -30.89 -4.03
C ARG A 14 8.55 -30.30 -5.36
N GLY A 15 8.78 -28.99 -5.42
CA GLY A 15 9.52 -28.32 -6.50
C GLY A 15 10.75 -27.62 -5.95
N ASP A 16 11.80 -27.51 -6.76
CA ASP A 16 13.08 -26.85 -6.45
C ASP A 16 12.97 -25.31 -6.33
N ASP A 17 11.76 -24.76 -6.11
CA ASP A 17 11.50 -23.32 -6.05
C ASP A 17 11.93 -22.74 -4.69
N LEU A 18 12.56 -21.56 -4.72
CA LEU A 18 12.99 -20.85 -3.52
C LEU A 18 11.78 -20.26 -2.76
N PHE A 19 10.74 -19.85 -3.48
CA PHE A 19 9.50 -19.32 -2.91
C PHE A 19 8.50 -20.42 -2.57
N VAL A 20 8.06 -20.43 -1.31
CA VAL A 20 6.87 -21.18 -0.86
C VAL A 20 5.61 -20.36 -1.07
N ASP A 21 5.64 -19.08 -0.72
CA ASP A 21 4.57 -18.11 -0.94
C ASP A 21 5.19 -16.71 -1.15
N ARG A 22 4.85 -16.04 -2.24
CA ARG A 22 5.40 -14.69 -2.53
C ARG A 22 4.69 -13.60 -1.72
N SER A 23 3.47 -13.85 -1.25
CA SER A 23 2.62 -12.85 -0.59
C SER A 23 3.25 -12.28 0.69
N PRO A 24 3.84 -13.08 1.60
CA PRO A 24 4.43 -12.52 2.81
C PRO A 24 5.61 -11.61 2.52
N LEU A 25 6.44 -11.88 1.51
CA LEU A 25 7.60 -11.04 1.16
C LEU A 25 7.24 -9.85 0.25
N ASN A 26 6.01 -9.78 -0.26
CA ASN A 26 5.55 -8.66 -1.07
C ASN A 26 5.58 -7.35 -0.24
N PRO A 27 6.37 -6.33 -0.64
CA PRO A 27 6.50 -5.09 0.10
C PRO A 27 5.21 -4.26 0.17
N ALA A 28 4.22 -4.53 -0.69
CA ALA A 28 2.90 -3.90 -0.67
C ALA A 28 1.87 -4.63 0.21
N VAL A 29 2.21 -5.78 0.80
CA VAL A 29 1.30 -6.56 1.66
C VAL A 29 1.56 -6.25 3.13
N HIS A 30 0.50 -6.05 3.91
CA HIS A 30 0.57 -5.89 5.36
C HIS A 30 0.18 -7.19 6.06
N LEU A 31 1.02 -7.64 7.00
CA LEU A 31 0.69 -8.76 7.86
C LEU A 31 -0.28 -8.32 8.96
N PRO A 32 -1.14 -9.23 9.47
CA PRO A 32 -2.07 -8.90 10.55
C PRO A 32 -1.36 -8.45 11.83
N ASP A 33 -0.13 -8.92 12.08
CA ASP A 33 0.65 -8.58 13.28
C ASP A 33 1.92 -7.80 12.88
N PRO A 34 1.93 -6.46 12.97
CA PRO A 34 3.10 -5.65 12.67
C PRO A 34 4.23 -5.86 13.69
N VAL A 35 5.40 -6.25 13.22
CA VAL A 35 6.59 -6.49 14.06
C VAL A 35 7.21 -5.16 14.52
N GLY A 36 7.66 -5.09 15.77
CA GLY A 36 8.46 -3.96 16.28
C GLY A 36 7.70 -2.65 16.50
N ARG A 37 6.35 -2.68 16.53
CA ARG A 37 5.50 -1.47 16.63
C ARG A 37 4.71 -1.33 17.93
N GLY A 38 4.94 -2.16 18.95
CA GLY A 38 4.22 -2.14 20.23
C GLY A 38 4.01 -0.75 20.84
N PRO A 39 5.06 0.05 21.11
CA PRO A 39 4.86 1.37 21.71
C PRO A 39 4.05 2.37 20.87
N VAL A 40 4.07 2.22 19.54
CA VAL A 40 3.26 3.07 18.63
C VAL A 40 1.81 2.58 18.63
N LEU A 41 1.61 1.26 18.67
CA LEU A 41 0.30 0.63 18.79
C LEU A 41 -0.43 1.12 20.05
N GLU A 42 0.25 1.14 21.20
CA GLU A 42 -0.34 1.66 22.45
C GLU A 42 -0.78 3.12 22.32
N ARG A 43 0.04 3.98 21.69
CA ARG A 43 -0.35 5.39 21.46
C ARG A 43 -1.55 5.54 20.53
N LEU A 44 -1.71 4.65 19.55
CA LEU A 44 -2.91 4.64 18.71
C LEU A 44 -4.13 4.14 19.50
N LEU A 45 -3.95 3.12 20.35
CA LEU A 45 -5.00 2.64 21.23
C LEU A 45 -5.44 3.72 22.23
N ASP A 46 -4.51 4.51 22.79
CA ASP A 46 -4.84 5.65 23.65
C ASP A 46 -5.72 6.69 22.94
N VAL A 47 -5.48 6.93 21.65
CA VAL A 47 -6.32 7.83 20.83
C VAL A 47 -7.68 7.21 20.56
N LEU A 48 -7.72 5.91 20.28
CA LEU A 48 -8.95 5.18 19.97
C LEU A 48 -9.72 4.73 21.21
N ASP A 49 -9.19 4.90 22.42
CA ASP A 49 -9.79 4.44 23.68
C ASP A 49 -11.30 4.71 23.82
N PRO A 50 -11.84 5.89 23.41
CA PRO A 50 -13.27 6.15 23.46
C PRO A 50 -14.16 5.11 22.74
N VAL A 51 -13.64 4.41 21.72
CA VAL A 51 -14.40 3.38 20.99
C VAL A 51 -14.78 2.19 21.87
N PHE A 52 -14.01 1.90 22.93
CA PHE A 52 -14.31 0.82 23.86
C PHE A 52 -15.55 1.14 24.73
N ASP A 53 -15.83 2.42 24.93
CA ASP A 53 -17.06 2.94 25.55
C ASP A 53 -18.13 3.31 24.51
N ARG A 54 -17.99 2.86 23.25
CA ARG A 54 -18.90 3.17 22.13
C ARG A 54 -19.00 4.66 21.81
N ARG A 55 -17.99 5.46 22.14
CA ARG A 55 -17.91 6.89 21.81
C ARG A 55 -16.97 7.09 20.62
N LEU A 56 -17.22 8.14 19.84
CA LEU A 56 -16.28 8.53 18.78
C LEU A 56 -14.97 9.05 19.43
N PRO A 57 -13.81 8.60 18.94
CA PRO A 57 -12.53 9.19 19.33
C PRO A 57 -12.38 10.58 18.69
N PRO A 58 -11.44 11.41 19.17
CA PRO A 58 -11.08 12.62 18.45
C PRO A 58 -10.43 12.26 17.11
N ASP A 59 -10.51 13.19 16.15
CA ASP A 59 -9.70 13.12 14.94
C ASP A 59 -8.21 12.98 15.25
N ALA A 60 -7.49 12.26 14.38
CA ALA A 60 -6.08 11.99 14.57
C ALA A 60 -5.27 12.01 13.26
N ALA A 61 -4.00 12.39 13.36
CA ALA A 61 -3.04 12.28 12.27
C ALA A 61 -1.91 11.31 12.64
N VAL A 62 -1.74 10.26 11.85
CA VAL A 62 -0.63 9.29 11.95
C VAL A 62 0.40 9.63 10.89
N TYR A 63 1.61 10.00 11.31
CA TYR A 63 2.62 10.54 10.40
C TYR A 63 4.01 9.95 10.64
N GLY A 64 4.87 10.04 9.63
CA GLY A 64 6.22 9.50 9.65
C GLY A 64 6.73 9.14 8.26
N PRO A 65 8.03 8.82 8.12
CA PRO A 65 8.68 8.61 6.83
C PRO A 65 8.15 7.38 6.07
N LYS A 66 8.49 7.27 4.78
CA LYS A 66 8.21 6.07 3.97
C LYS A 66 8.79 4.83 4.68
N GLY A 67 8.11 3.70 4.55
CA GLY A 67 8.58 2.44 5.14
C GLY A 67 8.50 2.33 6.66
N SER A 68 8.04 3.36 7.39
CA SER A 68 7.91 3.29 8.85
C SER A 68 6.73 2.43 9.34
N GLY A 69 5.96 1.79 8.45
CA GLY A 69 4.90 0.86 8.83
C GLY A 69 3.60 1.50 9.32
N LYS A 70 3.34 2.78 9.02
CA LYS A 70 2.07 3.47 9.34
C LYS A 70 0.84 2.71 8.84
N SER A 71 0.83 2.42 7.54
CA SER A 71 -0.24 1.68 6.85
C SER A 71 -0.43 0.30 7.45
N ALA A 72 0.66 -0.46 7.60
CA ALA A 72 0.63 -1.77 8.23
C ALA A 72 0.02 -1.74 9.64
N LEU A 73 0.37 -0.74 10.44
CA LEU A 73 -0.15 -0.58 11.81
C LEU A 73 -1.64 -0.23 11.82
N VAL A 74 -2.06 0.75 11.03
CA VAL A 74 -3.45 1.22 10.99
C VAL A 74 -4.37 0.17 10.37
N SER A 75 -3.99 -0.43 9.24
CA SER A 75 -4.77 -1.52 8.62
C SER A 75 -4.90 -2.72 9.55
N ALA A 76 -3.82 -3.14 10.23
CA ALA A 76 -3.85 -4.25 11.18
C ALA A 76 -4.76 -3.95 12.37
N LEU A 77 -4.63 -2.76 12.97
CA LEU A 77 -5.43 -2.35 14.11
C LEU A 77 -6.92 -2.29 13.76
N PHE A 78 -7.26 -1.67 12.62
CA PHE A 78 -8.65 -1.55 12.16
C PHE A 78 -9.25 -2.93 11.85
N ALA A 79 -8.50 -3.82 11.21
CA ALA A 79 -8.95 -5.19 10.96
C ALA A 79 -9.24 -5.94 12.27
N HIS A 80 -8.36 -5.83 13.27
CA HIS A 80 -8.55 -6.46 14.57
C HIS A 80 -9.76 -5.89 15.34
N LEU A 81 -9.92 -4.57 15.34
CA LEU A 81 -11.06 -3.91 15.98
C LEU A 81 -12.37 -4.32 15.27
N SER A 82 -12.42 -4.28 13.95
CA SER A 82 -13.58 -4.74 13.17
C SER A 82 -13.98 -6.18 13.48
N ASP A 83 -13.01 -7.10 13.59
CA ASP A 83 -13.30 -8.50 13.94
C ASP A 83 -13.78 -8.63 15.40
N GLN A 84 -13.18 -7.93 16.35
CA GLN A 84 -13.60 -7.97 17.76
C GLN A 84 -15.00 -7.39 17.96
N PHE A 85 -15.29 -6.23 17.39
CA PHE A 85 -16.62 -5.62 17.46
C PHE A 85 -17.63 -6.43 16.65
N GLY A 86 -17.29 -6.94 15.47
CA GLY A 86 -18.15 -7.82 14.67
C GLY A 86 -18.52 -9.14 15.35
N ARG A 87 -17.59 -9.77 16.09
CA ARG A 87 -17.85 -11.00 16.87
C ARG A 87 -18.78 -10.77 18.06
N ARG A 88 -18.68 -9.61 18.73
CA ARG A 88 -19.57 -9.26 19.86
C ARG A 88 -21.03 -9.15 19.40
N HIS A 89 -21.29 -8.71 18.17
CA HIS A 89 -22.64 -8.63 17.60
C HIS A 89 -23.26 -10.00 17.27
N ARG A 90 -22.45 -11.03 16.97
CA ARG A 90 -22.96 -12.40 16.69
C ARG A 90 -23.21 -13.25 17.94
N ARG A 91 -22.57 -12.95 19.07
CA ARG A 91 -22.68 -13.77 20.31
C ARG A 91 -23.91 -13.44 21.16
N ILE A 92 -24.61 -12.33 20.91
CA ILE A 92 -25.87 -11.99 21.58
C ILE A 92 -27.04 -12.51 20.72
N GLY A 93 -27.07 -13.83 20.54
CA GLY A 93 -28.09 -14.56 19.80
C GLY A 93 -28.98 -15.41 20.70
N THR A 94 -29.26 -14.96 21.93
CA THR A 94 -30.29 -15.56 22.79
C THR A 94 -31.57 -14.73 22.73
N THR A 95 -32.69 -15.41 22.52
CA THR A 95 -33.94 -14.95 21.91
C THR A 95 -34.80 -13.99 22.74
N THR A 96 -34.23 -13.19 23.64
CA THR A 96 -35.00 -12.29 24.52
C THR A 96 -34.28 -10.96 24.77
N ARG A 97 -34.07 -10.22 23.67
CA ARG A 97 -34.03 -8.76 23.53
C ARG A 97 -33.32 -8.49 22.22
N ALA A 98 -34.03 -7.91 21.27
CA ALA A 98 -33.42 -7.28 20.10
C ALA A 98 -32.58 -6.09 20.59
N GLY A 99 -31.35 -6.37 21.04
CA GLY A 99 -30.30 -5.36 21.12
C GLY A 99 -29.90 -5.07 19.69
N THR A 100 -30.47 -4.01 19.15
CA THR A 100 -30.23 -3.48 17.81
C THR A 100 -28.74 -3.36 17.53
N ALA A 101 -28.32 -3.73 16.32
CA ALA A 101 -26.99 -3.49 15.77
C ALA A 101 -26.65 -1.98 15.59
N ALA A 102 -27.32 -1.10 16.33
CA ALA A 102 -27.38 0.35 16.15
C ALA A 102 -26.36 1.14 17.00
N ASP A 103 -25.54 0.47 17.81
CA ASP A 103 -24.57 1.12 18.72
C ASP A 103 -23.10 0.72 18.44
N ALA A 104 -22.83 0.13 17.28
CA ALA A 104 -21.48 -0.30 16.91
C ALA A 104 -20.67 0.85 16.31
N VAL A 105 -19.40 0.96 16.72
CA VAL A 105 -18.42 1.77 16.00
C VAL A 105 -17.80 0.90 14.90
N GLU A 106 -17.99 1.29 13.65
CA GLU A 106 -17.40 0.65 12.48
C GLU A 106 -15.98 1.21 12.22
N PHE A 107 -15.09 0.39 11.66
CA PHE A 107 -13.73 0.82 11.32
C PHE A 107 -13.51 0.65 9.82
N VAL A 108 -13.36 1.77 9.12
CA VAL A 108 -13.25 1.83 7.66
C VAL A 108 -11.84 2.27 7.29
N HIS A 109 -11.20 1.55 6.37
CA HIS A 109 -9.89 1.89 5.84
C HIS A 109 -9.99 2.28 4.36
N VAL A 110 -9.54 3.48 4.03
CA VAL A 110 -9.58 4.07 2.69
C VAL A 110 -8.14 4.30 2.21
N ASP A 111 -7.80 3.75 1.05
CA ASP A 111 -6.48 3.93 0.43
C ASP A 111 -6.48 5.16 -0.51
N GLY A 112 -5.76 6.22 -0.13
CA GLY A 112 -5.63 7.44 -0.91
C GLY A 112 -4.87 7.29 -2.24
N TYR A 113 -4.18 6.18 -2.50
CA TYR A 113 -3.68 5.89 -3.85
C TYR A 113 -4.78 5.47 -4.81
N ARG A 114 -5.91 4.95 -4.29
CA ARG A 114 -7.07 4.51 -5.09
C ARG A 114 -8.21 5.52 -5.05
N THR A 115 -8.32 6.28 -3.96
CA THR A 115 -9.36 7.27 -3.72
C THR A 115 -8.85 8.67 -4.01
N THR A 116 -8.94 9.07 -5.28
CA THR A 116 -8.38 10.31 -5.81
C THR A 116 -9.42 11.39 -6.11
N SER A 117 -10.71 11.07 -5.96
CA SER A 117 -11.83 11.99 -6.16
C SER A 117 -12.88 11.87 -5.05
N GLU A 118 -13.66 12.93 -4.87
CA GLU A 118 -14.78 12.99 -3.93
C GLU A 118 -15.79 11.85 -4.18
N PHE A 119 -16.07 11.56 -5.46
CA PHE A 119 -16.92 10.44 -5.85
C PHE A 119 -16.38 9.10 -5.32
N GLN A 120 -15.08 8.82 -5.52
CA GLN A 120 -14.46 7.59 -5.05
C GLN A 120 -14.45 7.51 -3.52
N PHE A 121 -14.31 8.66 -2.85
CA PHE A 121 -14.34 8.75 -1.39
C PHE A 121 -15.71 8.30 -0.87
N TYR A 122 -16.79 8.97 -1.27
CA TYR A 122 -18.13 8.58 -0.84
C TYR A 122 -18.52 7.17 -1.29
N HIS A 123 -18.12 6.75 -2.49
CA HIS A 123 -18.35 5.37 -2.96
C HIS A 123 -17.68 4.36 -2.04
N THR A 124 -16.40 4.56 -1.69
CA THR A 124 -15.63 3.64 -0.83
C THR A 124 -16.19 3.61 0.60
N LEU A 125 -16.54 4.77 1.17
CA LEU A 125 -17.16 4.81 2.49
C LEU A 125 -18.52 4.12 2.49
N LEU A 126 -19.38 4.43 1.52
CA LEU A 126 -20.68 3.77 1.39
C LEU A 126 -20.54 2.25 1.28
N ASP A 127 -19.66 1.77 0.40
CA ASP A 127 -19.44 0.33 0.16
C ASP A 127 -18.93 -0.41 1.40
N ALA A 128 -18.30 0.33 2.34
CA ALA A 128 -17.84 -0.23 3.61
C ALA A 128 -18.94 -0.29 4.69
N VAL A 129 -19.92 0.63 4.65
CA VAL A 129 -20.95 0.76 5.70
C VAL A 129 -22.31 0.18 5.30
N VAL A 130 -22.52 -0.17 4.02
CA VAL A 130 -23.74 -0.82 3.56
C VAL A 130 -23.48 -2.26 3.12
N GLU A 131 -24.46 -3.15 3.34
CA GLU A 131 -24.39 -4.54 2.85
C GLU A 131 -24.66 -4.64 1.33
N GLU A 132 -25.41 -3.67 0.79
CA GLU A 132 -25.77 -3.64 -0.63
C GLU A 132 -24.65 -3.10 -1.51
N SER A 133 -24.48 -3.67 -2.71
CA SER A 133 -23.49 -3.16 -3.67
C SER A 133 -23.80 -1.72 -4.09
N VAL A 134 -22.81 -0.83 -3.95
CA VAL A 134 -22.95 0.57 -4.38
C VAL A 134 -22.62 0.71 -5.87
N PRO A 135 -23.53 1.26 -6.70
CA PRO A 135 -23.29 1.41 -8.14
C PRO A 135 -22.06 2.27 -8.43
N ARG A 136 -21.22 1.81 -9.38
CA ARG A 136 -20.00 2.52 -9.81
C ARG A 136 -20.20 3.48 -10.98
N ARG A 137 -21.37 3.47 -11.62
CA ARG A 137 -21.71 4.30 -12.80
C ARG A 137 -23.16 4.74 -12.73
N GLY A 138 -23.47 5.87 -13.36
CA GLY A 138 -24.84 6.38 -13.47
C GLY A 138 -25.39 7.02 -12.18
N VAL A 139 -24.52 7.29 -11.20
CA VAL A 139 -24.85 7.97 -9.94
C VAL A 139 -23.95 9.19 -9.81
N GLY A 140 -24.53 10.34 -9.45
CA GLY A 140 -23.78 11.56 -9.19
C GLY A 140 -23.15 11.58 -7.80
N THR A 141 -22.09 12.36 -7.61
CA THR A 141 -21.41 12.53 -6.32
C THR A 141 -22.37 12.97 -5.21
N ASP A 142 -23.27 13.91 -5.49
CA ASP A 142 -24.23 14.41 -4.50
C ASP A 142 -25.20 13.35 -4.02
N ARG A 143 -25.64 12.46 -4.92
CA ARG A 143 -26.49 11.33 -4.53
C ARG A 143 -25.76 10.32 -3.64
N LEU A 144 -24.45 10.11 -3.85
CA LEU A 144 -23.65 9.29 -2.93
C LEU A 144 -23.49 9.99 -1.57
N ARG A 145 -23.22 11.30 -1.58
CA ARG A 145 -23.14 12.12 -0.37
C ARG A 145 -24.43 12.05 0.46
N GLU A 146 -25.57 12.33 -0.17
CA GLU A 146 -26.90 12.27 0.47
C GLU A 146 -27.18 10.90 1.07
N ARG A 147 -26.92 9.83 0.31
CA ARG A 147 -27.10 8.46 0.79
C ARG A 147 -26.19 8.16 1.98
N LEU A 148 -24.94 8.62 1.97
CA LEU A 148 -24.00 8.41 3.07
C LEU A 148 -24.49 9.10 4.34
N VAL A 149 -24.86 10.38 4.24
CA VAL A 149 -25.44 11.14 5.36
C VAL A 149 -26.67 10.44 5.93
N GLU A 150 -27.59 9.99 5.06
CA GLU A 150 -28.78 9.24 5.47
C GLU A 150 -28.41 7.97 6.24
N GLN A 151 -27.38 7.22 5.82
CA GLN A 151 -26.94 6.03 6.55
C GLN A 151 -26.46 6.37 7.96
N PHE A 152 -25.65 7.39 8.16
CA PHE A 152 -25.16 7.78 9.49
C PHE A 152 -26.28 8.31 10.38
N SER A 153 -27.12 9.21 9.87
CA SER A 153 -28.20 9.83 10.67
C SER A 153 -29.34 8.88 11.02
N SER A 154 -29.74 7.96 10.13
CA SER A 154 -30.93 7.10 10.33
C SER A 154 -30.69 5.89 11.22
N SER A 155 -29.45 5.41 11.30
CA SER A 155 -29.12 4.15 11.96
C SER A 155 -28.32 4.32 13.26
N ALA A 156 -28.05 5.57 13.67
CA ALA A 156 -27.14 5.92 14.76
C ALA A 156 -25.74 5.27 14.61
N ARG A 157 -25.34 4.99 13.36
CA ARG A 157 -24.03 4.41 13.05
C ARG A 157 -22.94 5.38 13.42
N ARG A 158 -21.85 4.84 13.93
CA ARG A 158 -20.61 5.56 14.20
C ARG A 158 -19.49 4.91 13.45
N ALA A 159 -18.57 5.69 12.89
CA ALA A 159 -17.41 5.14 12.20
C ALA A 159 -16.12 5.84 12.60
N VAL A 160 -15.03 5.08 12.65
CA VAL A 160 -13.68 5.62 12.57
C VAL A 160 -13.17 5.35 11.17
N VAL A 161 -12.87 6.41 10.42
CA VAL A 161 -12.42 6.34 9.03
C VAL A 161 -10.93 6.65 8.97
N ALA A 162 -10.12 5.64 8.70
CA ALA A 162 -8.71 5.81 8.40
C ALA A 162 -8.53 6.06 6.91
N VAL A 163 -7.91 7.19 6.55
CA VAL A 163 -7.58 7.52 5.16
C VAL A 163 -6.07 7.53 5.03
N ASP A 164 -5.55 6.58 4.27
CA ASP A 164 -4.12 6.40 4.08
C ASP A 164 -3.56 7.18 2.89
N HIS A 165 -2.26 7.40 2.93
CA HIS A 165 -1.46 8.04 1.90
C HIS A 165 -1.84 9.51 1.61
N VAL A 166 -2.45 10.18 2.57
CA VAL A 166 -2.83 11.61 2.50
C VAL A 166 -1.61 12.47 2.20
N GLY A 167 -1.77 13.43 1.28
CA GLY A 167 -0.70 14.34 0.84
C GLY A 167 0.35 13.70 -0.09
N SER A 168 0.20 12.44 -0.49
CA SER A 168 1.02 11.87 -1.57
C SER A 168 0.67 12.48 -2.92
N PRO A 169 1.58 12.53 -3.91
CA PRO A 169 1.23 13.07 -5.21
C PRO A 169 0.10 12.25 -5.87
N SER A 170 -0.97 12.92 -6.32
CA SER A 170 -2.25 12.34 -6.78
C SER A 170 -3.24 11.86 -5.72
N SER A 171 -2.86 11.84 -4.44
CA SER A 171 -3.78 11.61 -3.32
C SER A 171 -4.36 12.95 -2.84
N PRO A 172 -5.54 12.97 -2.21
CA PRO A 172 -6.07 14.19 -1.61
C PRO A 172 -5.10 14.72 -0.53
N ASP A 173 -4.96 16.04 -0.47
CA ASP A 173 -4.40 16.71 0.69
C ASP A 173 -5.41 16.70 1.86
N GLY A 174 -4.96 17.11 3.04
CA GLY A 174 -5.82 17.09 4.23
C GLY A 174 -6.97 18.10 4.20
N GLY A 175 -6.82 19.23 3.51
CA GLY A 175 -7.88 20.24 3.40
C GLY A 175 -9.04 19.71 2.57
N LYS A 176 -8.72 19.22 1.36
CA LYS A 176 -9.70 18.59 0.47
C LYS A 176 -10.36 17.37 1.10
N LEU A 177 -9.60 16.57 1.85
CA LEU A 177 -10.15 15.41 2.55
C LEU A 177 -11.13 15.83 3.65
N ARG A 178 -10.84 16.90 4.40
CA ARG A 178 -11.78 17.45 5.39
C ARG A 178 -13.06 17.95 4.74
N GLU A 179 -12.97 18.66 3.61
CA GLU A 179 -14.15 19.08 2.84
C GLU A 179 -15.02 17.88 2.42
N TRP A 180 -14.40 16.76 2.02
CA TRP A 180 -15.13 15.54 1.68
C TRP A 180 -15.71 14.82 2.91
N PHE A 181 -15.09 14.96 4.08
CA PHE A 181 -15.50 14.29 5.32
C PHE A 181 -16.56 15.08 6.11
N ASP A 182 -16.58 16.41 5.98
CA ASP A 182 -17.46 17.34 6.70
C ASP A 182 -18.93 16.89 6.77
N PRO A 183 -19.57 16.35 5.69
CA PRO A 183 -20.97 15.92 5.76
C PRO A 183 -21.29 14.83 6.80
N VAL A 184 -20.29 14.09 7.28
CA VAL A 184 -20.46 13.00 8.26
C VAL A 184 -19.64 13.21 9.54
N ALA A 185 -19.05 14.39 9.73
CA ALA A 185 -18.10 14.65 10.82
C ALA A 185 -18.71 14.56 12.23
N ASP A 186 -20.03 14.69 12.36
CA ASP A 186 -20.73 14.55 13.64
C ASP A 186 -20.87 13.08 14.08
N ASP A 187 -20.89 12.15 13.12
CA ASP A 187 -21.13 10.71 13.35
C ASP A 187 -19.91 9.84 13.02
N ALA A 188 -18.82 10.44 12.53
CA ALA A 188 -17.59 9.74 12.22
C ALA A 188 -16.34 10.51 12.69
N ALA A 189 -15.31 9.77 13.09
CA ALA A 189 -13.99 10.32 13.42
C ALA A 189 -13.00 10.04 12.28
N LEU A 190 -12.16 11.02 11.95
CA LEU A 190 -11.18 10.94 10.87
C LEU A 190 -9.77 10.64 11.40
N VAL A 191 -9.16 9.57 10.87
CA VAL A 191 -7.74 9.25 11.10
C VAL A 191 -6.98 9.41 9.78
N VAL A 192 -6.24 10.50 9.62
CA VAL A 192 -5.40 10.70 8.43
C VAL A 192 -4.05 10.02 8.60
N VAL A 193 -3.59 9.29 7.59
CA VAL A 193 -2.28 8.62 7.59
C VAL A 193 -1.45 9.14 6.43
N GLY A 194 -0.27 9.71 6.73
CA GLY A 194 0.52 10.42 5.73
C GLY A 194 2.00 10.51 6.08
N ARG A 195 2.79 11.18 5.22
CA ARG A 195 4.22 11.43 5.50
C ARG A 195 4.40 12.55 6.54
N ALA A 196 3.53 13.55 6.50
CA ALA A 196 3.49 14.69 7.40
C ALA A 196 2.09 14.87 7.98
N VAL A 197 2.00 15.65 9.05
CA VAL A 197 0.73 16.13 9.58
C VAL A 197 0.15 17.13 8.57
N PRO A 198 -1.14 17.06 8.20
CA PRO A 198 -1.74 18.06 7.32
C PRO A 198 -1.65 19.47 7.90
N ASP A 199 -1.66 20.47 7.01
CA ASP A 199 -1.75 21.87 7.42
C ASP A 199 -3.03 22.11 8.23
N ASP A 200 -2.97 23.01 9.21
CA ASP A 200 -4.07 23.35 10.11
C ASP A 200 -4.67 22.14 10.86
N TRP A 201 -3.87 21.11 11.14
CA TRP A 201 -4.27 19.97 11.97
C TRP A 201 -4.09 20.25 13.47
N SER A 202 -5.19 20.52 14.17
CA SER A 202 -5.21 20.83 15.60
C SER A 202 -5.54 19.63 16.50
N ALA A 203 -5.93 18.49 15.91
CA ALA A 203 -6.37 17.31 16.65
C ALA A 203 -5.18 16.44 17.10
N LYS A 204 -5.42 15.20 17.54
CA LYS A 204 -4.36 14.32 18.05
C LYS A 204 -3.37 13.95 16.94
N THR A 205 -2.11 13.76 17.29
CA THR A 205 -1.07 13.32 16.35
C THR A 205 -0.29 12.15 16.93
N VAL A 206 0.06 11.19 16.08
CA VAL A 206 0.84 10.00 16.45
C VAL A 206 2.00 9.85 15.47
N HIS A 207 3.21 10.10 15.97
CA HIS A 207 4.43 9.90 15.19
C HIS A 207 4.84 8.42 15.17
N VAL A 208 5.12 7.93 13.95
CA VAL A 208 5.64 6.60 13.65
C VAL A 208 7.08 6.73 13.14
N PRO A 209 8.09 6.56 14.01
CA PRO A 209 9.49 6.75 13.63
C PRO A 209 9.98 5.66 12.68
N GLU A 210 11.11 5.90 12.03
CA GLU A 210 11.88 4.89 11.29
C GLU A 210 12.12 3.64 12.13
N TYR A 211 12.23 2.49 11.46
CA TYR A 211 12.58 1.27 12.18
C TYR A 211 14.02 1.32 12.66
N ARG A 212 14.26 0.80 13.86
CA ARG A 212 15.61 0.46 14.29
C ARG A 212 16.11 -0.73 13.46
N GLN A 213 17.42 -0.81 13.22
CA GLN A 213 18.03 -1.87 12.41
C GLN A 213 17.62 -3.28 12.86
N HIS A 214 17.63 -3.58 14.16
CA HIS A 214 17.21 -4.90 14.66
C HIS A 214 15.75 -5.22 14.35
N ALA A 215 14.86 -4.23 14.44
CA ALA A 215 13.45 -4.42 14.11
C ALA A 215 13.25 -4.69 12.60
N LEU A 216 14.06 -4.08 11.73
CA LEU A 216 14.06 -4.42 10.30
C LEU A 216 14.56 -5.85 10.06
N VAL A 217 15.61 -6.29 10.76
CA VAL A 217 16.09 -7.68 10.66
C VAL A 217 15.01 -8.66 11.08
N ASP A 218 14.27 -8.36 12.15
CA ASP A 218 13.14 -9.18 12.61
C ASP A 218 12.02 -9.23 11.55
N ILE A 219 11.67 -8.09 10.95
CA ILE A 219 10.69 -8.02 9.86
C ILE A 219 11.13 -8.88 8.67
N LEU A 220 12.37 -8.71 8.20
CA LEU A 220 12.90 -9.46 7.07
C LEU A 220 12.91 -10.96 7.35
N THR A 221 13.36 -11.36 8.55
CA THR A 221 13.46 -12.77 8.95
C THR A 221 12.07 -13.40 9.06
N GLU A 222 11.11 -12.71 9.70
CA GLU A 222 9.74 -13.18 9.85
C GLU A 222 9.07 -13.34 8.48
N ARG A 223 9.15 -12.31 7.63
CA ARG A 223 8.57 -12.30 6.28
C ARG A 223 9.19 -13.37 5.38
N ALA A 224 10.51 -13.50 5.39
CA ALA A 224 11.23 -14.54 4.64
C ALA A 224 10.89 -15.95 5.14
N SER A 225 10.70 -16.14 6.45
CA SER A 225 10.40 -17.47 7.01
C SER A 225 9.05 -18.04 6.54
N ARG A 226 8.10 -17.14 6.24
CA ARG A 226 6.78 -17.45 5.68
C ARG A 226 6.81 -17.55 4.16
N ALA A 227 7.68 -16.79 3.51
CA ALA A 227 7.72 -16.70 2.06
C ALA A 227 8.64 -17.71 1.36
N LEU A 228 9.74 -18.08 2.02
CA LEU A 228 10.84 -18.82 1.40
C LEU A 228 11.06 -20.20 2.04
N THR A 229 11.81 -21.04 1.33
CA THR A 229 12.37 -22.27 1.89
C THR A 229 13.27 -21.98 3.11
N SER A 230 13.41 -22.97 3.99
CA SER A 230 14.11 -22.77 5.27
C SER A 230 15.59 -22.45 5.02
N GLY A 231 16.06 -21.34 5.59
CA GLY A 231 17.46 -20.92 5.46
C GLY A 231 17.82 -20.24 4.12
N ALA A 232 16.82 -19.95 3.27
CA ALA A 232 17.01 -19.24 2.01
C ALA A 232 17.64 -17.85 2.19
N LEU A 233 17.13 -17.08 3.16
CA LEU A 233 17.70 -15.80 3.60
C LEU A 233 18.48 -16.00 4.90
N ARG A 234 19.79 -15.73 4.89
CA ARG A 234 20.63 -15.82 6.09
C ARG A 234 20.56 -14.55 6.93
N HIS A 235 20.80 -14.68 8.23
CA HIS A 235 20.80 -13.54 9.16
C HIS A 235 21.78 -12.42 8.75
N GLY A 236 22.96 -12.78 8.23
CA GLY A 236 23.93 -11.78 7.73
C GLY A 236 23.39 -10.96 6.55
N GLN A 237 22.63 -11.57 5.64
CA GLN A 237 22.01 -10.89 4.51
C GLN A 237 20.84 -10.01 4.99
N ALA A 238 20.01 -10.51 5.90
CA ALA A 238 18.96 -9.71 6.52
C ALA A 238 19.52 -8.48 7.25
N ARG A 239 20.65 -8.63 7.94
CA ARG A 239 21.37 -7.52 8.59
C ARG A 239 21.90 -6.50 7.58
N HIS A 240 22.48 -6.97 6.48
CA HIS A 240 22.99 -6.10 5.42
C HIS A 240 21.88 -5.27 4.77
N LEU A 241 20.76 -5.91 4.41
CA LEU A 241 19.56 -5.25 3.89
C LEU A 241 18.99 -4.22 4.89
N ALA A 242 18.90 -4.59 6.17
CA ALA A 242 18.40 -3.70 7.22
C ALA A 242 19.31 -2.49 7.48
N GLU A 243 20.63 -2.65 7.32
CA GLU A 243 21.60 -1.57 7.43
C GLU A 243 21.45 -0.58 6.27
N TRP A 244 21.44 -1.10 5.05
CA TRP A 244 21.29 -0.30 3.83
C TRP A 244 19.97 0.49 3.82
N ALA A 245 18.85 -0.17 4.14
CA ALA A 245 17.53 0.45 4.07
C ALA A 245 17.27 1.55 5.12
N SER A 246 18.17 1.72 6.10
CA SER A 246 18.17 2.86 7.03
C SER A 246 16.80 3.15 7.68
N GLY A 247 16.09 2.10 8.08
CA GLY A 247 14.80 2.21 8.77
C GLY A 247 13.55 2.20 7.88
N ASP A 248 13.69 2.14 6.55
CA ASP A 248 12.60 1.94 5.59
C ASP A 248 12.33 0.45 5.37
N ALA A 249 11.22 -0.07 5.94
CA ALA A 249 10.87 -1.48 5.77
C ALA A 249 10.38 -1.83 4.36
N HIS A 250 9.86 -0.86 3.60
CA HIS A 250 9.45 -1.11 2.22
C HIS A 250 10.67 -1.38 1.35
N ASP A 251 11.70 -0.54 1.46
CA ASP A 251 12.91 -0.68 0.65
C ASP A 251 13.69 -1.95 1.02
N ALA A 252 13.79 -2.24 2.33
CA ALA A 252 14.34 -3.50 2.81
C ALA A 252 13.63 -4.73 2.22
N LEU A 253 12.27 -4.72 2.23
CA LEU A 253 11.47 -5.83 1.70
C LEU A 253 11.52 -5.90 0.17
N ALA A 254 11.56 -4.76 -0.52
CA ALA A 254 11.68 -4.71 -1.97
C ALA A 254 13.00 -5.31 -2.45
N ALA A 255 14.12 -4.92 -1.82
CA ALA A 255 15.43 -5.48 -2.12
C ALA A 255 15.49 -6.99 -1.77
N ALA A 256 14.94 -7.40 -0.62
CA ALA A 256 14.87 -8.81 -0.25
C ALA A 256 14.03 -9.64 -1.23
N PHE A 257 12.92 -9.10 -1.71
CA PHE A 257 12.08 -9.75 -2.72
C PHE A 257 12.81 -9.85 -4.06
N GLY A 258 13.46 -8.78 -4.52
CA GLY A 258 14.26 -8.78 -5.75
C GLY A 258 15.39 -9.81 -5.72
N ALA A 259 16.13 -9.86 -4.61
CA ALA A 259 17.18 -10.85 -4.38
C ALA A 259 16.64 -12.29 -4.43
N ALA A 260 15.49 -12.53 -3.80
CA ALA A 260 14.84 -13.83 -3.85
C ALA A 260 14.32 -14.18 -5.24
N ASP A 261 13.78 -13.22 -6.01
CA ASP A 261 13.30 -13.46 -7.38
C ASP A 261 14.43 -13.79 -8.36
N ILE A 262 15.59 -13.14 -8.21
CA ILE A 262 16.80 -13.45 -8.98
C ILE A 262 17.28 -14.87 -8.65
N ALA A 263 17.44 -15.18 -7.36
CA ALA A 263 17.89 -16.50 -6.92
C ALA A 263 16.93 -17.62 -7.37
N ASP A 264 15.61 -17.39 -7.27
CA ASP A 264 14.56 -18.30 -7.74
C ASP A 264 14.64 -18.52 -9.25
N ALA A 265 14.84 -17.46 -10.04
CA ALA A 265 14.98 -17.54 -11.49
C ALA A 265 16.24 -18.30 -11.92
N ASP A 266 17.31 -18.23 -11.13
CA ASP A 266 18.56 -18.97 -11.33
C ASP A 266 18.48 -20.44 -10.84
N GLY A 267 17.35 -20.86 -10.27
CA GLY A 267 17.19 -22.20 -9.68
C GLY A 267 18.10 -22.43 -8.46
N ALA A 268 18.46 -21.36 -7.75
CA ALA A 268 19.27 -21.45 -6.53
C ALA A 268 18.42 -21.88 -5.33
N ASP A 269 19.00 -22.69 -4.44
CA ASP A 269 18.35 -23.12 -3.20
C ASP A 269 18.44 -22.07 -2.08
N ARG A 270 19.26 -21.03 -2.27
CA ARG A 270 19.51 -19.94 -1.32
C ARG A 270 19.84 -18.64 -2.03
N ILE A 271 19.53 -17.54 -1.36
CA ILE A 271 19.93 -16.20 -1.78
C ILE A 271 21.45 -16.08 -1.60
N ARG A 272 22.17 -15.59 -2.61
CA ARG A 272 23.61 -15.32 -2.60
C ARG A 272 23.87 -13.86 -2.20
N ALA A 273 25.14 -13.49 -2.00
CA ALA A 273 25.50 -12.09 -1.75
C ALA A 273 25.22 -11.22 -2.98
N SER A 274 25.58 -11.70 -4.17
CA SER A 274 25.31 -11.03 -5.44
C SER A 274 23.83 -10.74 -5.68
N ASP A 275 22.94 -11.62 -5.23
CA ASP A 275 21.50 -11.46 -5.40
C ASP A 275 20.99 -10.34 -4.50
N VAL A 276 21.56 -10.20 -3.29
CA VAL A 276 21.26 -9.10 -2.38
C VAL A 276 21.73 -7.78 -2.96
N ASP A 277 22.95 -7.72 -3.51
CA ASP A 277 23.49 -6.53 -4.16
C ASP A 277 22.61 -6.09 -5.33
N ALA A 278 22.22 -7.04 -6.20
CA ALA A 278 21.32 -6.78 -7.32
C ALA A 278 19.90 -6.35 -6.87
N GLY A 279 19.41 -6.93 -5.77
CA GLY A 279 18.14 -6.51 -5.16
C GLY A 279 18.19 -5.09 -4.60
N ILE A 280 19.33 -4.68 -4.02
CA ILE A 280 19.58 -3.31 -3.57
C ILE A 280 19.64 -2.35 -4.77
N GLU A 281 20.37 -2.70 -5.82
CA GLU A 281 20.51 -1.89 -7.04
C GLU A 281 19.17 -1.66 -7.77
N ASP A 282 18.20 -2.58 -7.64
CA ASP A 282 16.86 -2.41 -8.21
C ASP A 282 16.02 -1.32 -7.50
N VAL A 283 16.34 -0.98 -6.25
CA VAL A 283 15.56 -0.01 -5.48
C VAL A 283 16.10 1.41 -5.71
N PRO A 284 15.31 2.31 -6.32
CA PRO A 284 15.80 3.66 -6.61
C PRO A 284 15.99 4.52 -5.36
N ASP A 285 17.04 5.34 -5.36
CA ASP A 285 17.24 6.41 -4.37
C ASP A 285 16.04 7.37 -4.36
N ASP A 286 15.55 7.72 -3.17
CA ASP A 286 14.30 8.50 -2.98
C ASP A 286 13.12 7.92 -3.79
N GLY A 287 13.06 6.59 -3.90
CA GLY A 287 12.00 5.88 -4.62
C GLY A 287 10.62 5.99 -3.94
N ILE A 288 9.57 5.78 -4.72
CA ILE A 288 8.19 5.68 -4.24
C ILE A 288 7.87 4.25 -3.79
N HIS A 289 6.85 4.14 -2.94
CA HIS A 289 6.33 2.84 -2.51
C HIS A 289 5.68 2.10 -3.69
N VAL A 290 5.98 0.81 -3.89
CA VAL A 290 5.47 0.03 -5.04
C VAL A 290 3.95 -0.16 -5.00
N GLY A 291 3.34 -0.12 -3.82
CA GLY A 291 1.88 -0.06 -3.65
C GLY A 291 1.22 1.07 -4.43
N ARG A 292 1.90 2.22 -4.59
CA ARG A 292 1.44 3.34 -5.42
C ARG A 292 1.34 2.96 -6.89
N VAL A 293 2.25 2.13 -7.37
CA VAL A 293 2.28 1.64 -8.75
C VAL A 293 1.17 0.60 -8.96
N PHE A 294 0.95 -0.29 -7.98
CA PHE A 294 -0.14 -1.27 -8.03
C PHE A 294 -1.54 -0.64 -7.97
N ALA A 295 -1.67 0.59 -7.46
CA ALA A 295 -2.91 1.34 -7.47
C ALA A 295 -3.22 2.02 -8.82
N LEU A 296 -2.26 2.05 -9.76
CA LEU A 296 -2.48 2.65 -11.07
C LEU A 296 -3.50 1.83 -11.90
N PRO A 297 -4.24 2.48 -12.82
CA PRO A 297 -5.08 1.77 -13.77
C PRO A 297 -4.27 0.75 -14.57
N GLU A 298 -4.90 -0.36 -14.95
CA GLU A 298 -4.25 -1.51 -15.59
C GLU A 298 -3.45 -1.13 -16.84
N ASN A 299 -4.01 -0.30 -17.72
CA ASN A 299 -3.30 0.16 -18.91
C ASN A 299 -2.04 1.01 -18.62
N ARG A 300 -1.95 1.66 -17.45
CA ARG A 300 -0.71 2.34 -17.02
C ARG A 300 0.31 1.34 -16.50
N ARG A 301 -0.13 0.34 -15.71
CA ARG A 301 0.74 -0.74 -15.22
C ARG A 301 1.32 -1.54 -16.39
N GLU A 302 0.50 -1.84 -17.39
CA GLU A 302 0.93 -2.54 -18.61
C GLU A 302 2.00 -1.76 -19.39
N VAL A 303 1.83 -0.44 -19.54
CA VAL A 303 2.83 0.43 -20.16
C VAL A 303 4.13 0.42 -19.35
N LEU A 304 4.06 0.45 -18.02
CA LEU A 304 5.24 0.35 -17.15
C LEU A 304 5.94 -1.00 -17.29
N LEU A 305 5.22 -2.12 -17.33
CA LEU A 305 5.79 -3.46 -17.54
C LEU A 305 6.54 -3.56 -18.88
N LYS A 306 5.98 -2.97 -19.93
CA LYS A 306 6.64 -2.92 -21.25
C LYS A 306 7.85 -1.99 -21.25
N LEU A 307 7.77 -0.86 -20.54
CA LEU A 307 8.87 0.09 -20.38
C LEU A 307 10.08 -0.55 -19.66
N ILE A 308 9.87 -1.25 -18.55
CA ILE A 308 10.98 -1.90 -17.82
C ILE A 308 11.60 -3.09 -18.58
N SER A 309 10.94 -3.56 -19.63
CA SER A 309 11.45 -4.62 -20.51
C SER A 309 12.22 -4.06 -21.72
N LEU A 310 12.33 -2.74 -21.83
CA LEU A 310 13.09 -2.05 -22.87
C LEU A 310 14.48 -1.66 -22.38
N ASP A 311 15.34 -1.27 -23.33
CA ASP A 311 16.58 -0.58 -23.01
C ASP A 311 16.28 0.75 -22.28
N ALA A 312 16.82 0.89 -21.08
CA ALA A 312 16.63 2.03 -20.19
C ALA A 312 17.23 3.35 -20.71
N THR A 313 17.98 3.31 -21.82
CA THR A 313 18.58 4.49 -22.46
C THR A 313 17.69 5.14 -23.52
N LEU A 314 16.62 4.46 -23.96
CA LEU A 314 15.76 4.94 -25.04
C LEU A 314 15.07 6.28 -24.69
N PRO A 315 15.09 7.26 -25.61
CA PRO A 315 14.25 8.45 -25.51
C PRO A 315 12.77 8.09 -25.41
N ILE A 316 11.98 8.94 -24.75
CA ILE A 316 10.53 8.72 -24.55
C ILE A 316 9.78 8.45 -25.85
N ASP A 317 10.15 9.11 -26.96
CA ASP A 317 9.45 8.96 -28.23
C ASP A 317 9.69 7.59 -28.87
N ASP A 318 10.91 7.08 -28.76
CA ASP A 318 11.30 5.76 -29.24
C ASP A 318 10.73 4.66 -28.34
N ALA A 319 10.80 4.85 -27.02
CA ALA A 319 10.17 3.95 -26.06
C ALA A 319 8.65 3.87 -26.27
N ALA A 320 7.98 5.01 -26.52
CA ALA A 320 6.55 5.03 -26.79
C ALA A 320 6.18 4.26 -28.06
N SER A 321 6.98 4.39 -29.12
CA SER A 321 6.79 3.64 -30.36
C SER A 321 6.98 2.14 -30.13
N ALA A 322 8.08 1.75 -29.48
CA ALA A 322 8.37 0.35 -29.18
C ALA A 322 7.35 -0.31 -28.23
N ILE A 323 6.73 0.44 -27.31
CA ILE A 323 5.65 -0.07 -26.46
C ILE A 323 4.35 -0.20 -27.26
N ALA A 324 4.04 0.78 -28.11
CA ALA A 324 2.85 0.78 -28.95
C ALA A 324 2.81 -0.43 -29.90
N GLU A 325 3.94 -0.81 -30.50
CA GLU A 325 4.06 -1.99 -31.35
C GLU A 325 3.70 -3.31 -30.64
N ARG A 326 3.72 -3.32 -29.31
CA ARG A 326 3.47 -4.50 -28.47
C ARG A 326 2.19 -4.37 -27.63
N SER A 327 1.34 -3.37 -27.89
CA SER A 327 0.11 -3.12 -27.13
C SER A 327 -1.03 -2.65 -28.03
N ASP A 328 -2.25 -2.60 -27.49
CA ASP A 328 -3.41 -2.04 -28.20
C ASP A 328 -3.44 -0.49 -28.18
N LEU A 329 -2.39 0.15 -27.69
CA LEU A 329 -2.30 1.60 -27.54
C LEU A 329 -1.51 2.23 -28.69
N THR A 330 -1.92 3.43 -29.10
CA THR A 330 -1.15 4.23 -30.06
C THR A 330 0.11 4.82 -29.41
N ALA A 331 1.16 5.04 -30.19
CA ALA A 331 2.39 5.69 -29.71
C ALA A 331 2.12 7.05 -29.06
N ALA A 332 1.20 7.84 -29.60
CA ALA A 332 0.77 9.11 -29.00
C ALA A 332 0.13 8.92 -27.60
N THR A 333 -0.66 7.86 -27.42
CA THR A 333 -1.27 7.55 -26.11
C THR A 333 -0.24 7.06 -25.11
N VAL A 334 0.68 6.18 -25.52
CA VAL A 334 1.78 5.73 -24.67
C VAL A 334 2.65 6.91 -24.25
N LYS A 335 3.07 7.75 -25.21
CA LYS A 335 3.84 8.96 -24.95
C LYS A 335 3.15 9.85 -23.91
N ARG A 336 1.85 10.10 -24.07
CA ARG A 336 1.05 10.84 -23.09
C ARG A 336 1.08 10.18 -21.71
N PHE A 337 0.89 8.86 -21.62
CA PHE A 337 0.96 8.15 -20.33
C PHE A 337 2.34 8.26 -19.67
N LEU A 338 3.44 8.15 -20.43
CA LEU A 338 4.79 8.31 -19.90
C LEU A 338 5.00 9.72 -19.30
N TYR A 339 4.50 10.76 -19.97
CA TYR A 339 4.55 12.12 -19.43
C TYR A 339 3.65 12.30 -18.20
N GLU A 340 2.42 11.77 -18.21
CA GLU A 340 1.52 11.81 -17.04
C GLU A 340 2.13 11.09 -15.83
N LEU A 341 2.74 9.93 -16.04
CA LEU A 341 3.42 9.15 -15.00
C LEU A 341 4.65 9.88 -14.47
N ALA A 342 5.37 10.60 -15.32
CA ALA A 342 6.49 11.45 -14.91
C ALA A 342 6.03 12.67 -14.10
N GLU A 343 4.97 13.35 -14.54
CA GLU A 343 4.38 14.49 -13.82
C GLU A 343 3.89 14.08 -12.42
N ARG A 344 3.37 12.86 -12.29
CA ARG A 344 2.98 12.28 -11.00
C ARG A 344 4.17 11.74 -10.21
N GLY A 345 5.40 11.77 -10.72
CA GLY A 345 6.60 11.26 -10.04
C GLY A 345 6.63 9.75 -9.87
N VAL A 346 5.93 8.99 -10.73
CA VAL A 346 6.10 7.53 -10.86
C VAL A 346 7.33 7.23 -11.72
N LEU A 347 7.57 8.07 -12.72
CA LEU A 347 8.77 8.08 -13.54
C LEU A 347 9.56 9.36 -13.28
N GLU A 348 10.87 9.30 -13.44
CA GLU A 348 11.74 10.46 -13.53
C GLU A 348 12.15 10.68 -14.99
N ARG A 349 12.25 11.94 -15.40
CA ARG A 349 12.73 12.30 -16.73
C ARG A 349 14.17 12.78 -16.66
N ILE A 350 15.07 12.01 -17.27
CA ILE A 350 16.49 12.35 -17.33
C ILE A 350 16.82 12.78 -18.76
N GLN A 351 17.48 13.92 -18.91
CA GLN A 351 17.93 14.38 -20.23
C GLN A 351 19.02 13.44 -20.75
N THR A 352 18.98 13.13 -22.04
CA THR A 352 20.05 12.35 -22.68
C THR A 352 21.18 13.27 -23.13
N ASP A 353 22.43 12.82 -23.01
CA ASP A 353 23.64 13.59 -23.36
C ASP A 353 23.86 13.77 -24.88
N SER A 354 22.81 13.70 -25.70
CA SER A 354 22.91 13.95 -27.14
C SER A 354 23.19 15.45 -27.38
N THR A 355 24.42 15.77 -27.77
CA THR A 355 24.94 17.14 -27.93
C THR A 355 24.61 17.82 -29.26
N ASP A 356 23.96 17.17 -30.22
CA ASP A 356 23.80 17.75 -31.56
C ASP A 356 22.36 18.13 -31.88
N GLY A 357 22.03 19.41 -31.65
CA GLY A 357 20.82 20.06 -32.19
C GLY A 357 20.34 21.26 -31.39
N SER A 358 19.95 22.34 -32.09
CA SER A 358 19.33 23.57 -31.55
C SER A 358 17.89 23.36 -30.99
N GLY A 359 17.53 22.12 -30.63
CA GLY A 359 16.18 21.71 -30.23
C GLY A 359 16.04 21.35 -28.75
N ARG A 360 14.82 21.00 -28.32
CA ARG A 360 14.57 20.43 -26.99
C ARG A 360 15.31 19.10 -26.87
N ARG A 361 16.23 19.00 -25.91
CA ARG A 361 16.97 17.76 -25.67
C ARG A 361 15.99 16.60 -25.38
N PRO A 362 16.19 15.44 -26.02
CA PRO A 362 15.39 14.26 -25.70
C PRO A 362 15.58 13.90 -24.22
N SER A 363 14.54 13.32 -23.64
CA SER A 363 14.60 12.79 -22.28
C SER A 363 14.14 11.33 -22.30
N ARG A 364 14.81 10.51 -21.49
CA ARG A 364 14.40 9.13 -21.19
C ARG A 364 13.59 9.10 -19.89
N ALA A 365 12.77 8.07 -19.72
CA ALA A 365 11.95 7.87 -18.52
C ALA A 365 12.52 6.74 -17.68
N VAL A 366 12.79 7.01 -16.40
CA VAL A 366 13.37 6.06 -15.45
C VAL A 366 12.36 5.76 -14.34
N PRO A 367 12.14 4.48 -13.97
CA PRO A 367 11.28 4.14 -12.84
C PRO A 367 11.76 4.75 -11.53
N ARG A 368 10.85 5.36 -10.75
CA ARG A 368 11.12 5.76 -9.36
C ARG A 368 10.68 4.71 -8.35
N PHE A 369 10.49 3.47 -8.75
CA PHE A 369 9.99 2.39 -7.90
C PHE A 369 10.81 1.09 -8.12
N PRO A 370 10.84 0.16 -7.15
CA PRO A 370 11.51 -1.13 -7.30
C PRO A 370 10.90 -1.95 -8.45
N THR A 371 11.69 -2.28 -9.46
CA THR A 371 11.17 -2.87 -10.70
C THR A 371 11.05 -4.39 -10.62
N LEU A 372 11.91 -5.08 -9.87
CA LEU A 372 11.87 -6.54 -9.72
C LEU A 372 10.58 -7.00 -9.03
N PRO A 373 10.18 -6.45 -7.86
CA PRO A 373 8.91 -6.82 -7.24
C PRO A 373 7.71 -6.46 -8.14
N PHE A 374 7.73 -5.30 -8.78
CA PHE A 374 6.65 -4.88 -9.67
C PHE A 374 6.48 -5.84 -10.85
N ARG A 375 7.56 -6.16 -11.57
CA ARG A 375 7.55 -7.08 -12.71
C ARG A 375 6.97 -8.43 -12.34
N ARG A 376 7.43 -9.00 -11.22
CA ARG A 376 7.06 -10.35 -10.82
C ARG A 376 5.63 -10.46 -10.30
N LEU A 377 5.18 -9.46 -9.53
CA LEU A 377 3.87 -9.48 -8.86
C LEU A 377 2.74 -9.00 -9.77
N ASP A 378 3.03 -8.07 -10.70
CA ASP A 378 2.03 -7.58 -11.65
C ASP A 378 1.87 -8.51 -12.85
N GLY A 379 2.99 -9.05 -13.38
CA GLY A 379 2.98 -9.92 -14.56
C GLY A 379 2.19 -11.21 -14.42
N ARG A 380 1.89 -11.66 -13.18
CA ARG A 380 1.03 -12.83 -12.90
C ARG A 380 -0.45 -12.50 -12.72
N ARG A 381 -0.86 -11.23 -12.72
CA ARG A 381 -2.29 -10.86 -12.73
C ARG A 381 -2.88 -10.87 -14.14
N SER A 382 -2.03 -10.88 -15.16
CA SER A 382 -2.41 -10.83 -16.59
C SER A 382 -2.23 -12.16 -17.34
N ALA A 383 -1.86 -13.22 -16.64
CA ALA A 383 -1.85 -14.61 -17.12
C ALA A 383 -2.81 -15.43 -16.25
#